data_AF-A0A3N6NPX5-F1
#
_entry.id   AF-A0A3N6NPX5-F1
#
_cell.length_a   1.000
_cell.length_b   1.000
_cell.length_c   1.000
_cell.angle_alpha   90.00
_cell.angle_beta   90.00
_cell.angle_gamma   90.00
#
_symmetry.space_group_name_H-M   'P 1'
#
loop_
_entity.id
_entity.type
_entity.pdbx_description
1 polymer ?
#
loop_
_entity_poly.entity_id
_entity_poly.type
_entity_poly.pdbx_seq_one_letter_code
_entity_poly.pdbx_strand_id
1 'polypeptide(L)' 'MTFLLSRGQRHESLFLEELMEQGAVKRSGAGRPRLRPVRLVGDKGYTGRRIRNYLSRRGIGLTIPR' A
#
# COMPACT_ATOMS: atom_id res chain seq x y z
N MET A 1 2.56 -12.29 -4.63
CA MET A 1 3.53 -11.47 -3.89
C MET A 1 4.05 -10.45 -4.88
N THR A 2 4.09 -9.17 -4.52
CA THR A 2 4.53 -8.08 -5.40
C THR A 2 5.69 -7.38 -4.71
N PHE A 3 6.74 -7.08 -5.46
CA PHE A 3 7.90 -6.32 -4.98
C PHE A 3 8.20 -5.19 -5.95
N LEU A 4 8.72 -4.09 -5.42
CA LEU A 4 9.15 -2.94 -6.18
C LEU A 4 10.59 -2.63 -5.82
N LEU A 5 11.47 -2.58 -6.83
CA LEU A 5 12.89 -2.32 -6.65
C LEU A 5 13.17 -0.84 -6.91
N SER A 6 13.74 -0.16 -5.92
CA SER A 6 14.17 1.23 -6.05
C SER A 6 15.67 1.34 -6.31
N ARG A 7 16.10 2.44 -6.93
CA ARG A 7 17.52 2.71 -7.15
C ARG A 7 18.14 3.31 -5.89
N GLY A 8 19.17 2.65 -5.35
CA GLY A 8 19.94 3.11 -4.20
C GLY A 8 19.13 3.12 -2.89
N GLN A 9 19.65 3.80 -1.87
CA GLN A 9 18.93 3.96 -0.60
C GLN A 9 17.95 5.13 -0.71
N ARG A 10 16.65 4.81 -0.73
CA ARG A 10 15.56 5.78 -0.62
C ARG A 10 14.54 5.25 0.37
N HIS A 11 13.81 6.17 1.01
CA HIS A 11 12.74 5.76 1.91
C HIS A 11 11.64 5.04 1.12
N GLU A 12 11.31 3.81 1.49
CA GLU A 12 10.35 2.98 0.75
C GLU A 12 8.94 3.59 0.69
N SER A 13 8.60 4.46 1.65
CA SER A 13 7.34 5.20 1.71
C SER A 13 7.09 6.04 0.46
N LEU A 14 8.14 6.39 -0.31
CA LEU A 14 8.05 7.07 -1.60
C LEU A 14 7.42 6.20 -2.70
N PHE A 15 7.58 4.88 -2.62
CA PHE A 15 7.12 3.94 -3.64
C PHE A 15 5.79 3.28 -3.31
N LEU A 16 5.15 3.66 -2.19
CA LEU A 16 3.87 3.10 -1.77
C LEU A 16 2.82 3.16 -2.88
N GLU A 17 2.66 4.31 -3.54
CA GLU A 17 1.62 4.47 -4.55
C GLU A 17 1.83 3.52 -5.74
N GLU A 18 3.06 3.41 -6.22
CA GLU A 18 3.42 2.51 -7.32
C GLU A 18 3.25 1.03 -6.94
N LEU A 19 3.67 0.67 -5.71
CA LEU A 19 3.44 -0.67 -5.18
C LEU A 19 1.94 -1.01 -5.11
N MET A 20 1.09 -0.03 -4.79
CA MET A 20 -0.36 -0.23 -4.68
C MET A 20 -1.06 -0.36 -6.03
N GLU A 21 -0.50 0.18 -7.12
CA GLU A 21 -1.03 -0.05 -8.48
C GLU A 21 -0.69 -1.46 -9.01
N GLN A 22 0.37 -2.08 -8.51
CA GLN A 22 0.86 -3.39 -8.97
C GLN A 22 0.57 -4.52 -7.95
N GLY A 23 0.24 -4.15 -6.71
CA GLY A 23 0.05 -5.03 -5.57
C GLY A 23 -1.24 -5.84 -5.65
N ALA A 24 -1.15 -7.08 -6.11
CA ALA A 24 -2.31 -7.97 -6.15
C ALA A 24 -2.62 -8.53 -4.74
N VAL A 25 -3.77 -8.14 -4.19
CA VAL A 25 -4.32 -8.63 -2.93
C VAL A 25 -5.19 -9.86 -3.21
N LYS A 26 -4.76 -11.02 -2.68
CA LYS A 26 -5.52 -12.27 -2.79
C LYS A 26 -6.88 -12.13 -2.09
N ARG A 27 -7.89 -12.82 -2.64
CA ARG A 27 -9.22 -12.90 -2.06
C ARG A 27 -9.31 -14.16 -1.20
N SER A 28 -10.19 -14.15 -0.20
CA SER A 28 -10.48 -15.32 0.64
C SER A 28 -11.24 -16.44 -0.10
N GLY A 29 -11.77 -16.16 -1.30
CA GLY A 29 -12.48 -17.12 -2.14
C GLY A 29 -12.10 -16.98 -3.62
N ALA A 30 -12.85 -17.65 -4.49
CA ALA A 30 -12.62 -17.68 -5.92
C ALA A 30 -12.70 -16.29 -6.59
N GLY A 31 -12.01 -16.14 -7.71
CA GLY A 31 -12.03 -14.93 -8.54
C GLY A 31 -10.69 -14.18 -8.60
N ARG A 32 -10.63 -13.17 -9.48
CA ARG A 32 -9.40 -12.40 -9.74
C ARG A 32 -8.97 -11.60 -8.50
N PRO A 33 -7.67 -11.60 -8.13
CA PRO A 33 -7.13 -10.73 -7.08
C PRO A 33 -7.50 -9.26 -7.29
N ARG A 34 -7.61 -8.51 -6.19
CA ARG A 34 -7.92 -7.08 -6.23
C ARG A 34 -6.60 -6.30 -6.23
N LEU A 35 -6.52 -5.20 -6.97
CA LEU A 35 -5.42 -4.25 -6.83
C LEU A 35 -5.63 -3.32 -5.63
N ARG A 36 -6.89 -2.96 -5.36
CA ARG A 36 -7.25 -2.08 -4.23
C ARG A 36 -7.61 -2.89 -2.98
N PRO A 37 -6.80 -2.88 -1.90
CA PRO A 37 -7.19 -3.43 -0.61
C PRO A 37 -8.27 -2.60 0.07
N VAL A 38 -8.94 -3.19 1.05
CA VAL A 38 -9.85 -2.46 1.95
C VAL A 38 -9.08 -1.65 2.99
N ARG A 39 -7.93 -2.18 3.45
CA ARG A 39 -7.11 -1.58 4.49
C ARG A 39 -5.64 -1.90 4.25
N LEU A 40 -4.79 -0.90 4.45
CA LEU A 40 -3.35 -1.05 4.56
C LEU A 40 -2.98 -1.16 6.04
N VAL A 41 -2.22 -2.20 6.38
CA VAL A 41 -1.55 -2.33 7.67
C VAL A 41 -0.07 -2.08 7.42
N GLY A 42 0.50 -1.10 8.12
CA GLY A 42 1.89 -0.71 7.92
C GLY A 42 2.54 -0.19 9.20
N ASP A 43 3.84 0.04 9.15
CA ASP A 43 4.61 0.59 10.26
C ASP A 43 4.59 2.14 10.29
N LYS A 44 5.30 2.72 11.27
CA LYS A 44 5.36 4.17 11.51
C LYS A 44 5.96 4.98 10.35
N GLY A 45 6.78 4.36 9.48
CA GLY A 45 7.31 4.95 8.26
C GLY A 45 6.23 5.33 7.23
N TYR A 46 5.00 4.82 7.41
CA TYR A 46 3.87 5.06 6.51
C TYR A 46 2.86 6.10 7.03
N THR A 47 3.22 6.88 8.06
CA THR A 47 2.37 7.92 8.66
C THR A 47 2.36 9.24 7.86
N GLY A 48 3.08 9.35 6.74
CA GLY A 48 3.20 10.60 5.98
C GLY A 48 1.87 11.14 5.41
N ARG A 49 1.73 12.47 5.32
CA ARG A 49 0.53 13.13 4.76
C ARG A 49 0.22 12.67 3.33
N ARG A 50 1.26 12.47 2.51
CA ARG A 50 1.13 11.96 1.13
C ARG A 50 0.41 10.61 1.09
N ILE A 51 0.83 9.67 1.95
CA ILE A 51 0.24 8.34 2.04
C ILE A 51 -1.22 8.43 2.51
N ARG A 52 -1.51 9.21 3.55
CA ARG A 52 -2.90 9.39 4.02
C ARG A 52 -3.80 9.99 2.94
N ASN A 53 -3.30 10.95 2.18
CA ASN A 53 -4.05 11.55 1.07
C ASN A 53 -4.30 10.54 -0.05
N TYR A 54 -3.30 9.75 -0.44
CA TYR A 54 -3.46 8.69 -1.44
C TYR A 54 -4.50 7.66 -1.00
N LEU A 55 -4.39 7.16 0.23
CA LEU A 55 -5.29 6.13 0.77
C LEU A 55 -6.72 6.66 0.92
N SER A 56 -6.91 7.87 1.43
CA SER A 56 -8.24 8.48 1.58
C SER A 56 -8.94 8.72 0.25
N ARG A 57 -8.23 9.26 -0.77
CA ARG A 57 -8.77 9.43 -2.13
C ARG A 57 -9.23 8.11 -2.76
N ARG A 58 -8.58 7.01 -2.38
CA ARG A 58 -8.93 5.67 -2.85
C ARG A 58 -9.86 4.92 -1.90
N GLY A 59 -10.31 5.51 -0.80
CA GLY A 59 -11.18 4.87 0.19
C GLY A 59 -10.54 3.63 0.84
N ILE A 60 -9.22 3.65 1.04
CA ILE A 60 -8.45 2.58 1.69
C ILE A 60 -8.21 2.98 3.15
N GLY A 61 -8.59 2.13 4.09
CA GLY A 61 -8.30 2.36 5.51
C GLY A 61 -6.81 2.23 5.83
N LEU A 62 -6.32 2.92 6.84
CA LEU A 62 -4.94 2.80 7.32
C LEU A 62 -4.94 2.31 8.78
N THR A 63 -4.09 1.34 9.10
CA THR A 63 -3.81 0.89 10.46
C THR A 63 -2.31 0.86 10.68
N ILE A 64 -1.85 1.65 11.65
CA ILE A 64 -0.46 1.71 12.07
C ILE A 64 -0.44 1.43 13.58
N PRO A 65 0.16 0.31 14.03
CA PRO A 65 0.32 0.01 15.45
C PRO A 65 1.11 1.12 16.18
N ARG A 66 0.75 1.36 17.44
CA ARG A 66 1.48 2.32 18.29
C ARG A 66 2.81 1.74 18.77
#